data_AF-A0A3S9A3W6-F1
#
_entry.id   AF-A0A3S9A3W6-F1
#
_cell.length_a   1.000
_cell.length_b   1.000
_cell.length_c   1.000
_cell.angle_alpha   90.00
_cell.angle_beta   90.00
_cell.angle_gamma   90.00
#
_symmetry.space_group_name_H-M   'P 1'
#
loop_
_entity.id
_entity.type
_entity.pdbx_description
1 polymer ?
#
loop_
_entity_poly.entity_id
_entity_poly.type
_entity_poly.pdbx_seq_one_letter_code
_entity_poly.pdbx_strand_id
1 'polypeptide(L)'
;MNKKMNYLVLLLMIILMVGCTNAENLTITNTEDAQQEVTTVDKEPEETITEVIKETEGEETSQTVVDEPVAEETPAQSNNELFSGYKRIEVDGCDLSGHREPNVVVDVGYGDREYWAFTNEHGQLVRVIADEIILQDDSNEYVSSSGRYCSDEAKVPGVESIVLDEGHVIADSLGGVSNAYNITPQDSTLNRHGDQAYMEDAIRKAGGATDFEAIITYPNIETQIPSNYQYTYSLKGNVIVDTFDNVNPDEVNASLGLTGSDSSDSTSSEELSSVDTNGNGKVTIKEAKAAGYSMPITSDHWLYKYMDDRDGDGMVGE
;
A
#
# COMPACT_ATOMS: atom_id res chain seq x y z
N MET A 1 6.50 77.25 7.54
CA MET A 1 7.13 76.80 8.80
C MET A 1 7.09 75.28 8.81
N ASN A 2 8.14 74.49 8.99
CA ASN A 2 9.58 74.69 9.03
C ASN A 2 10.27 73.41 8.50
N LYS A 3 11.43 73.63 7.90
CA LYS A 3 12.45 72.75 7.26
C LYS A 3 12.79 71.48 8.10
N LYS A 4 13.34 70.39 7.53
CA LYS A 4 14.62 70.33 6.80
C LYS A 4 14.74 69.08 5.91
N MET A 5 15.44 69.30 4.79
CA MET A 5 15.90 68.36 3.78
C MET A 5 17.44 68.25 3.88
N ASN A 6 17.99 67.10 3.52
CA ASN A 6 19.33 66.83 2.94
C ASN A 6 19.40 65.31 2.73
N TYR A 7 19.24 64.72 1.54
CA TYR A 7 20.15 64.70 0.38
C TYR A 7 21.64 64.57 0.73
N LEU A 8 22.22 63.39 0.49
CA LEU A 8 23.60 63.26 0.03
C LEU A 8 23.86 61.88 -0.63
N VAL A 9 24.03 61.91 -1.96
CA VAL A 9 24.96 61.08 -2.78
C VAL A 9 24.55 59.60 -2.99
N LEU A 10 24.06 59.12 -4.14
CA LEU A 10 24.38 59.29 -5.57
C LEU A 10 25.86 59.04 -5.93
N LEU A 11 26.18 57.83 -6.40
CA LEU A 11 27.11 57.49 -7.49
C LEU A 11 27.26 55.95 -7.50
N LEU A 12 27.35 55.19 -8.58
CA LEU A 12 27.21 55.40 -10.02
C LEU A 12 27.18 53.98 -10.61
N MET A 13 26.38 53.77 -11.65
CA MET A 13 26.53 52.70 -12.64
C MET A 13 27.92 52.75 -13.33
N ILE A 14 28.12 51.86 -14.30
CA ILE A 14 29.22 51.71 -15.29
C ILE A 14 30.21 50.61 -14.79
N ILE A 15 30.47 49.47 -15.46
CA ILE A 15 30.77 49.22 -16.88
C ILE A 15 30.42 47.76 -17.28
N LEU A 16 29.85 47.60 -18.46
CA LEU A 16 29.80 46.38 -19.29
C LEU A 16 31.10 46.23 -20.11
N MET A 17 31.56 44.98 -20.24
CA MET A 17 32.36 44.40 -21.35
C MET A 17 33.89 44.24 -21.26
N VAL A 18 34.27 43.06 -21.78
CA VAL A 18 35.50 42.62 -22.49
C VAL A 18 36.60 41.93 -21.68
N GLY A 19 36.83 40.67 -22.03
CA GLY A 19 38.06 39.93 -21.74
C GLY A 19 38.04 38.49 -22.27
N CYS A 20 37.97 38.30 -23.59
CA CYS A 20 38.32 37.03 -24.25
C CYS A 20 39.80 36.68 -24.00
N THR A 21 40.11 35.38 -23.93
CA THR A 21 41.15 34.63 -24.68
C THR A 21 41.37 33.29 -23.97
N ASN A 22 40.89 32.17 -24.53
CA ASN A 22 41.50 31.31 -25.56
C ASN A 22 42.84 30.67 -25.15
N ALA A 23 42.81 29.35 -24.92
CA ALA A 23 43.48 28.34 -25.75
C ALA A 23 43.32 26.99 -25.01
N GLU A 24 42.45 26.11 -25.49
CA GLU A 24 42.75 25.12 -26.53
C GLU A 24 43.84 24.11 -26.14
N ASN A 25 43.33 22.89 -25.87
CA ASN A 25 43.64 21.67 -26.60
C ASN A 25 45.00 21.01 -26.31
N LEU A 26 44.95 19.75 -25.90
CA LEU A 26 45.56 18.66 -26.66
C LEU A 26 45.05 17.33 -26.14
N THR A 27 44.20 16.72 -26.95
CA THR A 27 43.93 15.30 -26.96
C THR A 27 45.12 14.51 -27.53
N ILE A 28 44.95 13.19 -27.41
CA ILE A 28 45.32 12.10 -28.32
C ILE A 28 46.46 11.17 -27.84
N THR A 29 46.11 9.89 -27.95
CA THR A 29 46.90 8.69 -28.28
C THR A 29 47.57 7.93 -27.14
N ASN A 30 47.63 6.60 -27.11
CA ASN A 30 46.89 5.48 -27.73
C ASN A 30 47.65 4.20 -27.28
N THR A 31 46.97 3.05 -27.34
CA THR A 31 47.54 1.72 -27.61
C THR A 31 48.11 0.87 -26.45
N GLU A 32 47.39 -0.23 -26.23
CA GLU A 32 47.81 -1.63 -26.03
C GLU A 32 49.20 -1.92 -25.43
N ASP A 33 49.22 -2.69 -24.35
CA ASP A 33 49.80 -4.04 -24.44
C ASP A 33 49.20 -4.99 -23.39
N ALA A 34 49.01 -6.23 -23.81
CA ALA A 34 48.61 -7.36 -22.97
C ALA A 34 49.83 -7.94 -22.25
N GLN A 35 49.63 -8.59 -21.10
CA GLN A 35 50.05 -9.98 -20.86
C GLN A 35 49.87 -10.42 -19.41
N GLN A 36 49.89 -11.74 -19.28
CA GLN A 36 49.30 -12.65 -18.31
C GLN A 36 50.44 -13.57 -17.81
N GLU A 37 50.58 -13.79 -16.50
CA GLU A 37 51.24 -14.96 -15.86
C GLU A 37 51.07 -14.79 -14.32
N VAL A 38 50.36 -15.61 -13.53
CA VAL A 38 50.34 -17.06 -13.25
C VAL A 38 51.38 -17.53 -12.21
N THR A 39 50.82 -18.03 -11.07
CA THR A 39 51.30 -19.01 -10.05
C THR A 39 52.39 -18.72 -9.01
N THR A 40 52.03 -18.88 -7.73
CA THR A 40 52.37 -20.00 -6.78
C THR A 40 52.06 -19.51 -5.34
N VAL A 41 51.15 -20.07 -4.53
CA VAL A 41 50.98 -21.40 -3.90
C VAL A 41 51.87 -21.63 -2.65
N ASP A 42 51.15 -21.92 -1.55
CA ASP A 42 51.46 -22.60 -0.28
C ASP A 42 52.28 -21.92 0.86
N LYS A 43 51.63 -21.75 2.03
CA LYS A 43 51.63 -22.79 3.09
C LYS A 43 50.76 -22.44 4.30
N GLU A 44 49.95 -23.43 4.64
CA GLU A 44 49.27 -23.70 5.92
C GLU A 44 50.27 -23.98 7.07
N PRO A 45 49.81 -24.05 8.34
CA PRO A 45 49.57 -25.40 8.89
C PRO A 45 48.33 -25.54 9.81
N GLU A 46 47.61 -26.64 9.61
CA GLU A 46 46.90 -27.48 10.61
C GLU A 46 47.87 -27.89 11.76
N GLU A 47 47.52 -28.35 12.96
CA GLU A 47 46.36 -29.06 13.52
C GLU A 47 46.61 -29.11 15.05
N THR A 48 45.59 -29.23 15.91
CA THR A 48 45.41 -30.42 16.79
C THR A 48 44.25 -30.26 17.78
N ILE A 49 43.49 -31.35 17.81
CA ILE A 49 42.29 -31.68 18.59
C ILE A 49 42.69 -32.11 20.01
N THR A 50 41.85 -31.88 21.02
CA THR A 50 41.68 -32.84 22.12
C THR A 50 40.31 -32.74 22.77
N GLU A 51 39.62 -33.87 22.71
CA GLU A 51 38.33 -34.22 23.28
C GLU A 51 38.53 -34.76 24.71
N VAL A 52 37.69 -34.38 25.67
CA VAL A 52 37.53 -35.13 26.93
C VAL A 52 36.05 -35.13 27.34
N ILE A 53 35.42 -36.30 27.19
CA ILE A 53 34.13 -36.67 27.76
C ILE A 53 34.37 -37.22 29.18
N LYS A 54 33.47 -36.89 30.12
CA LYS A 54 33.12 -37.79 31.24
C LYS A 54 31.66 -37.58 31.65
N GLU A 55 30.86 -38.62 31.41
CA GLU A 55 29.55 -38.88 32.03
C GLU A 55 29.71 -39.29 33.50
N THR A 56 28.72 -39.03 34.38
CA THR A 56 27.82 -40.06 34.97
C THR A 56 26.77 -39.45 35.93
N GLU A 57 25.50 -39.67 35.58
CA GLU A 57 24.33 -40.20 36.33
C GLU A 57 23.89 -39.73 37.74
N GLY A 58 22.55 -39.67 37.90
CA GLY A 58 21.81 -39.82 39.17
C GLY A 58 20.68 -38.79 39.39
N GLU A 59 19.58 -38.76 38.62
CA GLU A 59 18.28 -39.46 38.81
C GLU A 59 17.25 -38.80 39.77
N GLU A 60 15.98 -38.87 39.33
CA GLU A 60 14.70 -38.82 40.08
C GLU A 60 13.93 -37.47 40.26
N THR A 61 12.99 -37.25 39.30
CA THR A 61 11.50 -37.13 39.45
C THR A 61 10.90 -36.03 40.35
N SER A 62 9.75 -35.39 40.11
CA SER A 62 8.70 -35.37 39.08
C SER A 62 7.74 -34.22 39.46
N GLN A 63 7.17 -33.48 38.50
CA GLN A 63 5.72 -33.30 38.41
C GLN A 63 5.30 -32.50 37.15
N THR A 64 4.48 -33.19 36.37
CA THR A 64 3.75 -32.79 35.16
C THR A 64 2.64 -31.77 35.43
N VAL A 65 2.52 -30.77 34.56
CA VAL A 65 1.22 -30.16 34.22
C VAL A 65 1.16 -30.06 32.70
N VAL A 66 0.12 -30.68 32.15
CA VAL A 66 -0.26 -30.66 30.74
C VAL A 66 -1.07 -29.38 30.52
N ASP A 67 -0.73 -28.59 29.52
CA ASP A 67 -1.67 -27.66 28.88
C ASP A 67 -1.36 -27.52 27.38
N GLU A 68 -2.44 -27.22 26.65
CA GLU A 68 -2.68 -27.20 25.19
C GLU A 68 -1.55 -26.75 24.24
N PRO A 69 -1.65 -27.12 22.93
CA PRO A 69 -0.70 -26.67 21.93
C PRO A 69 -0.86 -25.16 21.73
N VAL A 70 0.08 -24.41 22.29
CA VAL A 70 0.33 -23.00 21.99
C VAL A 70 0.60 -22.88 20.50
N ALA A 71 -0.22 -22.05 19.84
CA ALA A 71 0.01 -21.63 18.47
C ALA A 71 1.44 -21.06 18.36
N GLU A 72 2.17 -21.53 17.37
CA GLU A 72 3.55 -21.13 17.09
C GLU A 72 3.55 -19.64 16.74
N GLU A 73 3.81 -18.77 17.72
CA GLU A 73 4.07 -17.36 17.46
C GLU A 73 5.36 -17.27 16.64
N THR A 74 5.21 -16.76 15.42
CA THR A 74 6.33 -16.36 14.58
C THR A 74 7.24 -15.42 15.39
N PRO A 75 8.54 -15.70 15.55
CA PRO A 75 9.41 -14.88 16.38
C PRO A 75 9.52 -13.47 15.79
N ALA A 76 9.10 -12.46 16.55
CA ALA A 76 9.29 -11.05 16.22
C ALA A 76 10.79 -10.78 15.96
N GLN A 77 11.11 -10.35 14.74
CA GLN A 77 12.46 -9.98 14.36
C GLN A 77 12.90 -8.77 15.21
N SER A 78 14.09 -8.80 15.80
CA SER A 78 14.53 -7.70 16.66
C SER A 78 14.62 -6.39 15.87
N ASN A 79 14.16 -5.26 16.44
CA ASN A 79 14.15 -3.95 15.77
C ASN A 79 15.50 -3.53 15.17
N ASN A 80 16.61 -3.99 15.75
CA ASN A 80 17.96 -3.73 15.23
C ASN A 80 18.26 -4.48 13.91
N GLU A 81 17.71 -5.68 13.73
CA GLU A 81 17.83 -6.42 12.48
C GLU A 81 16.86 -5.89 11.43
N LEU A 82 15.65 -5.49 11.84
CA LEU A 82 14.61 -4.95 10.95
C LEU A 82 15.06 -3.69 10.21
N PHE A 83 15.81 -2.81 10.90
CA PHE A 83 16.29 -1.55 10.34
C PHE A 83 17.73 -1.61 9.81
N SER A 84 18.31 -2.81 9.71
CA SER A 84 19.67 -2.98 9.22
C SER A 84 19.81 -2.42 7.80
N GLY A 85 20.76 -1.51 7.61
CA GLY A 85 20.99 -0.83 6.33
C GLY A 85 20.25 0.49 6.15
N TYR A 86 19.35 0.86 7.06
CA TYR A 86 18.58 2.10 7.01
C TYR A 86 19.00 3.09 8.10
N LYS A 87 19.07 4.36 7.74
CA LYS A 87 19.22 5.44 8.72
C LYS A 87 17.84 5.86 9.23
N ARG A 88 17.57 5.71 10.53
CA ARG A 88 16.36 6.25 11.13
C ARG A 88 16.40 7.78 11.14
N ILE A 89 15.34 8.41 10.65
CA ILE A 89 15.12 9.86 10.75
C ILE A 89 13.72 10.14 11.31
N GLU A 90 13.53 11.36 11.79
CA GLU A 90 12.23 11.86 12.26
C GLU A 90 11.76 12.92 11.28
N VAL A 91 10.49 12.82 10.87
CA VAL A 91 9.86 13.73 9.91
C VAL A 91 8.50 14.07 10.48
N ASP A 92 8.16 15.37 10.50
CA ASP A 92 6.85 15.81 10.97
C ASP A 92 5.74 15.15 10.13
N GLY A 93 4.70 14.63 10.80
CA GLY A 93 3.62 13.91 10.13
C GLY A 93 2.82 14.77 9.13
N CYS A 94 2.89 16.09 9.27
CA CYS A 94 2.27 17.06 8.37
C CYS A 94 3.31 17.87 7.57
N ASP A 95 4.55 17.39 7.45
CA ASP A 95 5.49 17.94 6.48
C ASP A 95 5.02 17.63 5.06
N LEU A 96 4.50 18.66 4.40
CA LEU A 96 3.96 18.56 3.05
C LEU A 96 5.05 18.59 1.96
N SER A 97 6.33 18.64 2.35
CA SER A 97 7.43 18.53 1.40
C SER A 97 7.37 17.16 0.71
N GLY A 98 7.61 17.14 -0.61
CA GLY A 98 7.61 15.90 -1.39
C GLY A 98 8.95 15.18 -1.45
N HIS A 99 9.97 15.68 -0.75
CA HIS A 99 11.33 15.16 -0.83
C HIS A 99 11.51 13.98 0.13
N ARG A 100 12.28 12.97 -0.32
CA ARG A 100 12.65 11.82 0.48
C ARG A 100 14.15 11.61 0.46
N GLU A 101 14.70 11.42 1.63
CA GLU A 101 16.06 10.92 1.83
C GLU A 101 16.19 9.45 1.39
N PRO A 102 17.33 9.06 0.81
CA PRO A 102 17.60 7.67 0.41
C PRO A 102 18.02 6.79 1.59
N ASN A 103 17.69 5.50 1.54
CA ASN A 103 18.05 4.48 2.54
C ASN A 103 17.72 4.90 3.98
N VAL A 104 16.51 5.44 4.20
CA VAL A 104 16.02 5.81 5.53
C VAL A 104 14.83 4.96 5.96
N VAL A 105 14.64 4.92 7.28
CA VAL A 105 13.41 4.44 7.90
C VAL A 105 12.77 5.58 8.70
N VAL A 106 11.46 5.74 8.55
CA VAL A 106 10.69 6.84 9.13
C VAL A 106 9.46 6.28 9.82
N ASP A 107 9.15 6.80 11.00
CA ASP A 107 7.87 6.52 11.64
C ASP A 107 6.78 7.35 10.96
N VAL A 108 5.75 6.68 10.47
CA VAL A 108 4.61 7.28 9.78
C VAL A 108 3.29 7.02 10.52
N GLY A 109 3.37 6.56 11.77
CA GLY A 109 2.22 6.43 12.66
C GLY A 109 1.87 7.78 13.30
N TYR A 110 0.57 8.04 13.44
CA TYR A 110 0.10 9.18 14.21
C TYR A 110 0.10 8.85 15.71
N GLY A 111 0.64 9.77 16.53
CA GLY A 111 0.65 9.64 17.99
C GLY A 111 1.65 8.58 18.46
N ASP A 112 1.18 7.63 19.26
CA ASP A 112 2.01 6.57 19.86
C ASP A 112 2.08 5.29 18.98
N ARG A 113 1.57 5.34 17.74
CA ARG A 113 1.64 4.23 16.77
C ARG A 113 3.06 4.12 16.21
N GLU A 114 3.50 2.89 15.95
CA GLU A 114 4.80 2.62 15.32
C GLU A 114 4.60 2.01 13.93
N TYR A 115 4.53 2.86 12.90
CA TYR A 115 4.41 2.41 11.51
C TYR A 115 5.70 2.76 10.77
N TRP A 116 6.40 1.77 10.20
CA TRP A 116 7.74 2.00 9.66
C TRP A 116 7.74 2.02 8.13
N ALA A 117 8.11 3.15 7.56
CA ALA A 117 8.26 3.37 6.13
C ALA A 117 9.75 3.34 5.71
N PHE A 118 10.06 2.70 4.60
CA PHE A 118 11.43 2.47 4.13
C PHE A 118 11.65 3.01 2.71
N THR A 119 12.75 3.74 2.52
CA THR A 119 13.15 4.20 1.19
C THR A 119 14.37 3.46 0.66
N ASN A 120 14.42 3.23 -0.66
CA ASN A 120 15.63 2.70 -1.30
C ASN A 120 16.70 3.79 -1.51
N GLU A 121 17.80 3.45 -2.19
CA GLU A 121 18.91 4.38 -2.45
C GLU A 121 18.55 5.55 -3.38
N HIS A 122 17.38 5.51 -4.02
CA HIS A 122 16.84 6.56 -4.88
C HIS A 122 15.74 7.38 -4.19
N GLY A 123 15.50 7.14 -2.90
CA GLY A 123 14.45 7.82 -2.14
C GLY A 123 13.03 7.36 -2.51
N GLN A 124 12.87 6.26 -3.24
CA GLN A 124 11.54 5.70 -3.51
C GLN A 124 11.03 4.96 -2.26
N LEU A 125 9.77 5.16 -1.90
CA LEU A 125 9.11 4.46 -0.79
C LEU A 125 8.81 3.03 -1.23
N VAL A 126 9.56 2.05 -0.73
CA VAL A 126 9.51 0.67 -1.24
C VAL A 126 8.80 -0.31 -0.31
N ARG A 127 8.65 0.05 0.97
CA ARG A 127 8.04 -0.81 1.98
C ARG A 127 7.44 0.01 3.11
N VAL A 128 6.27 -0.37 3.61
CA VAL A 128 5.68 0.14 4.85
C VAL A 128 5.19 -1.04 5.68
N ILE A 129 5.48 -1.06 6.97
CA ILE A 129 5.05 -2.14 7.88
C ILE A 129 4.44 -1.60 9.16
N ALA A 130 3.54 -2.38 9.75
CA ALA A 130 3.04 -2.19 11.10
C ALA A 130 2.67 -3.54 11.71
N ASP A 131 3.07 -3.77 12.96
CA ASP A 131 2.68 -4.99 13.68
C ASP A 131 1.16 -5.02 13.92
N GLU A 132 0.59 -3.85 14.23
CA GLU A 132 -0.85 -3.65 14.42
C GLU A 132 -1.28 -2.32 13.81
N ILE A 133 -2.34 -2.34 12.98
CA ILE A 133 -3.03 -1.17 12.49
C ILE A 133 -4.13 -0.79 13.48
N ILE A 134 -3.92 0.33 14.17
CA ILE A 134 -4.84 0.92 15.14
C ILE A 134 -5.61 2.05 14.45
N LEU A 135 -6.94 1.92 14.39
CA LEU A 135 -7.81 2.92 13.77
C LEU A 135 -7.68 4.30 14.41
N GLN A 136 -7.93 5.35 13.63
CA GLN A 136 -8.08 6.72 14.12
C GLN A 136 -9.22 6.83 15.13
N ASP A 137 -9.04 7.65 16.16
CA ASP A 137 -10.07 7.98 17.15
C ASP A 137 -10.42 9.47 17.06
N ASP A 138 -11.38 9.79 16.19
CA ASP A 138 -11.90 11.15 15.96
C ASP A 138 -12.36 11.87 17.25
N SER A 139 -12.63 11.14 18.33
CA SER A 139 -13.12 11.71 19.59
C SER A 139 -11.99 12.14 20.53
N ASN A 140 -10.82 11.54 20.42
CA ASN A 140 -9.69 11.76 21.33
C ASN A 140 -8.42 12.26 20.63
N GLU A 141 -8.32 12.12 19.31
CA GLU A 141 -7.18 12.57 18.52
C GLU A 141 -7.43 13.94 17.88
N TYR A 142 -6.36 14.68 17.61
CA TYR A 142 -6.47 15.99 16.96
C TYR A 142 -6.66 15.81 15.46
N VAL A 143 -7.92 15.80 15.04
CA VAL A 143 -8.33 15.72 13.63
C VAL A 143 -9.19 16.92 13.25
N SER A 144 -9.18 17.25 11.96
CA SER A 144 -10.08 18.24 11.39
C SER A 144 -11.54 17.73 11.39
N SER A 145 -12.50 18.60 11.07
CA SER A 145 -13.91 18.21 10.92
C SER A 145 -14.17 17.18 9.83
N SER A 146 -13.20 16.94 8.94
CA SER A 146 -13.26 15.90 7.90
C SER A 146 -12.44 14.66 8.26
N GLY A 147 -12.02 14.49 9.52
CA GLY A 147 -11.26 13.32 9.98
C GLY A 147 -9.79 13.32 9.52
N ARG A 148 -9.22 14.49 9.20
CA ARG A 148 -7.85 14.59 8.67
C ARG A 148 -6.87 15.01 9.76
N TYR A 149 -5.70 14.35 9.84
CA TYR A 149 -4.63 14.78 10.76
C TYR A 149 -3.95 16.07 10.27
N CYS A 150 -3.76 16.17 8.96
CA CYS A 150 -3.11 17.30 8.30
C CYS A 150 -4.09 18.03 7.39
N SER A 151 -3.81 19.30 7.08
CA SER A 151 -4.67 20.10 6.20
C SER A 151 -4.63 19.66 4.73
N ASP A 152 -3.58 18.93 4.36
CA ASP A 152 -3.22 18.52 3.01
C ASP A 152 -2.15 17.41 3.12
N GLU A 153 -1.74 16.84 1.99
CA GLU A 153 -0.75 15.77 1.86
C GLU A 153 0.56 16.25 1.23
N ALA A 154 1.62 15.48 1.46
CA ALA A 154 2.93 15.74 0.89
C ALA A 154 2.96 15.73 -0.64
N LYS A 155 3.61 16.74 -1.22
CA LYS A 155 3.66 16.96 -2.67
C LYS A 155 4.77 16.17 -3.35
N VAL A 156 4.72 14.84 -3.21
CA VAL A 156 5.69 13.89 -3.81
C VAL A 156 5.67 14.01 -5.34
N PRO A 157 6.83 14.04 -6.03
CA PRO A 157 6.86 14.16 -7.49
C PRO A 157 5.96 13.14 -8.20
N GLY A 158 5.06 13.62 -9.04
CA GLY A 158 4.01 12.85 -9.72
C GLY A 158 2.59 13.30 -9.35
N VAL A 159 2.36 13.80 -8.13
CA VAL A 159 1.02 14.23 -7.67
C VAL A 159 0.54 15.53 -8.33
N GLU A 160 1.40 16.24 -9.06
CA GLU A 160 0.99 17.35 -9.92
C GLU A 160 0.07 16.92 -11.07
N SER A 161 0.02 15.62 -11.37
CA SER A 161 -0.87 15.03 -12.37
C SER A 161 -2.32 15.02 -11.88
N ILE A 162 -3.25 15.52 -12.69
CA ILE A 162 -4.68 15.56 -12.34
C ILE A 162 -5.35 14.19 -12.25
N VAL A 163 -4.69 13.13 -12.74
CA VAL A 163 -5.19 11.75 -12.68
C VAL A 163 -4.54 10.95 -11.55
N LEU A 164 -3.61 11.55 -10.81
CA LEU A 164 -2.99 10.94 -9.65
C LEU A 164 -3.38 11.73 -8.40
N ASP A 165 -3.65 11.02 -7.33
CA ASP A 165 -3.85 11.57 -6.00
C ASP A 165 -2.58 11.45 -5.16
N GLU A 166 -2.57 12.16 -4.05
CA GLU A 166 -1.68 11.95 -2.92
C GLU A 166 -2.14 10.72 -2.13
N GLY A 167 -2.01 9.54 -2.73
CA GLY A 167 -2.49 8.28 -2.16
C GLY A 167 -1.69 7.87 -0.93
N HIS A 168 -2.35 7.78 0.21
CA HIS A 168 -1.77 7.20 1.42
C HIS A 168 -1.48 5.72 1.23
N VAL A 169 -0.35 5.25 1.76
CA VAL A 169 -0.08 3.81 1.90
C VAL A 169 -0.86 3.26 3.10
N ILE A 170 -0.85 4.00 4.22
CA ILE A 170 -1.75 3.79 5.37
C ILE A 170 -2.57 5.05 5.55
N ALA A 171 -3.89 4.99 5.35
CA ALA A 171 -4.78 6.16 5.44
C ALA A 171 -4.81 6.81 6.83
N ASP A 172 -5.22 8.08 6.89
CA ASP A 172 -5.49 8.81 8.14
C ASP A 172 -6.42 8.01 9.06
N SER A 173 -7.51 7.44 8.51
CA SER A 173 -8.47 6.61 9.27
C SER A 173 -7.89 5.32 9.86
N LEU A 174 -6.71 4.90 9.39
CA LEU A 174 -5.94 3.76 9.87
C LEU A 174 -4.74 4.19 10.74
N GLY A 175 -4.64 5.48 11.06
CA GLY A 175 -3.59 6.04 11.91
C GLY A 175 -2.32 6.46 11.19
N GLY A 176 -2.29 6.50 9.85
CA GLY A 176 -1.13 6.98 9.09
C GLY A 176 -1.09 8.51 8.98
N VAL A 177 0.11 9.07 8.85
CA VAL A 177 0.34 10.53 8.68
C VAL A 177 0.47 10.94 7.20
N SER A 178 0.49 12.24 6.91
CA SER A 178 0.43 12.77 5.53
C SER A 178 1.79 13.21 4.94
N ASN A 179 2.92 12.85 5.56
CA ASN A 179 4.25 13.21 5.08
C ASN A 179 4.69 12.35 3.87
N ALA A 180 5.78 12.76 3.20
CA ALA A 180 6.23 12.08 1.98
C ALA A 180 6.52 10.58 2.16
N TYR A 181 6.79 10.10 3.37
CA TYR A 181 7.13 8.70 3.63
C TYR A 181 5.90 7.79 3.75
N ASN A 182 4.69 8.34 3.67
CA ASN A 182 3.43 7.58 3.64
C ASN A 182 2.52 7.94 2.46
N ILE A 183 2.95 8.85 1.58
CA ILE A 183 2.16 9.31 0.43
C ILE A 183 2.82 8.87 -0.87
N THR A 184 2.09 8.32 -1.82
CA THR A 184 2.60 8.01 -3.18
C THR A 184 1.68 8.61 -4.24
N PRO A 185 2.20 9.03 -5.41
CA PRO A 185 1.34 9.35 -6.55
C PRO A 185 0.57 8.09 -7.00
N GLN A 186 -0.73 8.05 -6.73
CA GLN A 186 -1.58 6.89 -6.97
C GLN A 186 -2.74 7.25 -7.89
N ASP A 187 -3.13 6.36 -8.81
CA ASP A 187 -4.29 6.59 -9.69
C ASP A 187 -5.54 6.99 -8.86
N SER A 188 -6.19 8.10 -9.22
CA SER A 188 -7.27 8.65 -8.41
C SER A 188 -8.48 7.72 -8.28
N THR A 189 -8.79 6.91 -9.30
CA THR A 189 -9.90 5.96 -9.23
C THR A 189 -9.52 4.78 -8.34
N LEU A 190 -8.30 4.25 -8.49
CA LEU A 190 -7.76 3.22 -7.60
C LEU A 190 -7.78 3.66 -6.13
N ASN A 191 -7.26 4.85 -5.85
CA ASN A 191 -7.16 5.42 -4.51
C ASN A 191 -8.53 5.60 -3.84
N ARG A 192 -9.50 6.16 -4.58
CA ARG A 192 -10.80 6.55 -4.00
C ARG A 192 -11.84 5.44 -3.99
N HIS A 193 -11.79 4.55 -4.99
CA HIS A 193 -12.87 3.61 -5.31
C HIS A 193 -12.40 2.23 -5.77
N GLY A 194 -11.09 1.99 -5.86
CA GLY A 194 -10.52 0.70 -6.25
C GLY A 194 -10.01 -0.10 -5.06
N ASP A 195 -9.08 -1.01 -5.34
CA ASP A 195 -8.61 -2.01 -4.38
C ASP A 195 -8.00 -1.39 -3.11
N GLN A 196 -7.33 -0.24 -3.21
CA GLN A 196 -6.85 0.53 -2.05
C GLN A 196 -8.01 0.87 -1.10
N ALA A 197 -9.09 1.47 -1.62
CA ALA A 197 -10.24 1.86 -0.82
C ALA A 197 -10.98 0.64 -0.22
N TYR A 198 -11.06 -0.47 -0.96
CA TYR A 198 -11.67 -1.71 -0.45
C TYR A 198 -10.85 -2.34 0.68
N MET A 199 -9.53 -2.40 0.54
CA MET A 199 -8.62 -2.88 1.57
C MET A 199 -8.78 -2.04 2.85
N GLU A 200 -8.72 -0.71 2.75
CA GLU A 200 -8.87 0.19 3.89
C GLU A 200 -10.22 0.02 4.59
N ASP A 201 -11.30 -0.09 3.80
CA ASP A 201 -12.64 -0.30 4.34
C ASP A 201 -12.79 -1.64 5.06
N ALA A 202 -12.18 -2.71 4.53
CA ALA A 202 -12.15 -4.02 5.18
C ALA A 202 -11.43 -3.97 6.53
N ILE A 203 -10.27 -3.30 6.60
CA ILE A 203 -9.51 -3.09 7.84
C ILE A 203 -10.34 -2.30 8.86
N ARG A 204 -10.96 -1.17 8.45
CA ARG A 204 -11.83 -0.38 9.34
C ARG A 204 -12.99 -1.20 9.90
N LYS A 205 -13.69 -1.95 9.04
CA LYS A 205 -14.82 -2.81 9.44
C LYS A 205 -14.39 -3.96 10.37
N ALA A 206 -13.14 -4.40 10.26
CA ALA A 206 -12.58 -5.41 11.16
C ALA A 206 -12.14 -4.83 12.51
N GLY A 207 -11.99 -3.51 12.63
CA GLY A 207 -11.52 -2.84 13.84
C GLY A 207 -10.00 -2.66 13.89
N GLY A 208 -9.30 -2.82 12.76
CA GLY A 208 -7.85 -2.88 12.68
C GLY A 208 -7.36 -4.13 11.94
N ALA A 209 -6.04 -4.27 11.86
CA ALA A 209 -5.35 -5.42 11.27
C ALA A 209 -4.03 -5.69 12.02
N THR A 210 -3.45 -6.87 11.85
CA THR A 210 -2.08 -7.16 12.30
C THR A 210 -1.21 -7.56 11.13
N ASP A 211 0.10 -7.63 11.34
CA ASP A 211 1.08 -8.12 10.35
C ASP A 211 0.98 -7.37 9.02
N PHE A 212 0.75 -6.05 9.08
CA PHE A 212 0.57 -5.23 7.89
C PHE A 212 1.90 -4.99 7.21
N GLU A 213 1.97 -5.30 5.93
CA GLU A 213 3.11 -5.02 5.06
C GLU A 213 2.61 -4.55 3.68
N ALA A 214 3.04 -3.36 3.29
CA ALA A 214 2.93 -2.87 1.93
C ALA A 214 4.29 -2.98 1.24
N ILE A 215 4.35 -3.65 0.10
CA ILE A 215 5.50 -3.66 -0.82
C ILE A 215 5.13 -2.84 -2.05
N ILE A 216 5.95 -1.87 -2.38
CA ILE A 216 5.69 -0.89 -3.44
C ILE A 216 6.78 -1.02 -4.49
N THR A 217 6.37 -1.28 -5.73
CA THR A 217 7.29 -1.48 -6.85
C THR A 217 7.21 -0.34 -7.85
N TYR A 218 8.31 -0.08 -8.52
CA TYR A 218 8.47 1.04 -9.44
C TYR A 218 8.93 0.56 -10.82
N PRO A 219 8.53 1.25 -11.90
CA PRO A 219 8.93 0.87 -13.25
C PRO A 219 10.41 1.16 -13.54
N ASN A 220 11.02 2.10 -12.81
CA ASN A 220 12.43 2.47 -12.88
C ASN A 220 12.83 3.29 -11.63
N ILE A 221 14.09 3.71 -11.56
CA ILE A 221 14.67 4.43 -10.41
C ILE A 221 14.54 5.96 -10.50
N GLU A 222 14.04 6.50 -11.61
CA GLU A 222 13.97 7.95 -11.85
C GLU A 222 12.64 8.56 -11.37
N THR A 223 11.57 7.76 -11.38
CA THR A 223 10.23 8.21 -11.00
C THR A 223 9.90 7.95 -9.54
N GLN A 224 9.05 8.80 -8.95
CA GLN A 224 8.44 8.55 -7.64
C GLN A 224 7.01 8.00 -7.76
N ILE A 225 6.55 7.70 -8.98
CA ILE A 225 5.24 7.09 -9.27
C ILE A 225 5.40 5.56 -9.26
N PRO A 226 4.77 4.83 -8.31
CA PRO A 226 4.78 3.37 -8.29
C PRO A 226 4.09 2.77 -9.52
N SER A 227 4.47 1.55 -9.87
CA SER A 227 3.77 0.73 -10.87
C SER A 227 2.79 -0.25 -10.25
N ASN A 228 3.06 -0.77 -9.04
CA ASN A 228 2.26 -1.82 -8.43
C ASN A 228 2.45 -1.84 -6.91
N TYR A 229 1.39 -2.24 -6.22
CA TYR A 229 1.35 -2.43 -4.77
C TYR A 229 0.99 -3.88 -4.45
N GLN A 230 1.62 -4.41 -3.40
CA GLN A 230 1.21 -5.64 -2.74
C GLN A 230 1.04 -5.37 -1.25
N TYR A 231 -0.15 -5.62 -0.74
CA TYR A 231 -0.46 -5.52 0.68
C TYR A 231 -0.69 -6.90 1.26
N THR A 232 -0.04 -7.20 2.37
CA THR A 232 -0.26 -8.40 3.18
C THR A 232 -0.67 -7.96 4.57
N TYR A 233 -1.75 -8.51 5.11
CA TYR A 233 -2.23 -8.18 6.45
C TYR A 233 -3.19 -9.26 6.98
N SER A 234 -3.33 -9.32 8.30
CA SER A 234 -4.16 -10.30 9.00
C SER A 234 -5.46 -9.65 9.50
N LEU A 235 -6.61 -10.17 9.07
CA LEU A 235 -7.93 -9.81 9.64
C LEU A 235 -8.49 -10.99 10.45
N LYS A 236 -8.63 -10.79 11.77
CA LYS A 236 -9.20 -11.79 12.68
C LYS A 236 -8.53 -13.16 12.53
N GLY A 237 -7.20 -13.16 12.37
CA GLY A 237 -6.38 -14.36 12.20
C GLY A 237 -6.31 -14.92 10.77
N ASN A 238 -6.94 -14.29 9.77
CA ASN A 238 -6.83 -14.69 8.37
C ASN A 238 -5.89 -13.76 7.62
N VAL A 239 -4.85 -14.34 7.00
CA VAL A 239 -3.91 -13.60 6.15
C VAL A 239 -4.58 -13.28 4.81
N ILE A 240 -4.56 -12.01 4.44
CA ILE A 240 -5.05 -11.47 3.18
C ILE A 240 -3.85 -10.94 2.41
N VAL A 241 -3.83 -11.18 1.10
CA VAL A 241 -2.83 -10.65 0.18
C VAL A 241 -3.56 -10.00 -0.99
N ASP A 242 -3.50 -8.68 -1.05
CA ASP A 242 -4.03 -7.88 -2.14
C ASP A 242 -2.89 -7.40 -3.04
N THR A 243 -3.09 -7.42 -4.35
CA THR A 243 -2.08 -6.96 -5.31
C THR A 243 -2.76 -6.26 -6.47
N PHE A 244 -2.32 -5.05 -6.77
CA PHE A 244 -2.92 -4.22 -7.81
C PHE A 244 -1.91 -3.27 -8.46
N ASP A 245 -2.13 -2.99 -9.74
CA ASP A 245 -1.32 -2.07 -10.53
C ASP A 245 -1.79 -0.63 -10.31
N ASN A 246 -0.86 0.32 -10.37
CA ASN A 246 -1.13 1.75 -10.20
C ASN A 246 -1.72 2.36 -11.49
N VAL A 247 -2.90 1.89 -11.88
CA VAL A 247 -3.62 2.28 -13.09
C VAL A 247 -5.11 2.42 -12.79
N ASN A 248 -5.86 3.03 -13.69
CA ASN A 248 -7.30 3.17 -13.55
C ASN A 248 -8.00 1.79 -13.65
N PRO A 249 -8.63 1.28 -12.55
CA PRO A 249 -9.28 -0.02 -12.57
C PRO A 249 -10.48 -0.08 -13.52
N ASP A 250 -11.16 1.05 -13.79
CA ASP A 250 -12.27 1.08 -14.75
C ASP A 250 -11.79 0.82 -16.18
N GLU A 251 -10.62 1.35 -16.54
CA GLU A 251 -10.02 1.12 -17.86
C GLU A 251 -9.55 -0.33 -18.02
N VAL A 252 -8.94 -0.89 -16.98
CA VAL A 252 -8.55 -2.31 -16.95
C VAL A 252 -9.79 -3.18 -17.09
N ASN A 253 -10.82 -2.96 -16.26
CA ASN A 253 -12.08 -3.68 -16.32
C ASN A 253 -12.75 -3.54 -17.70
N ALA A 254 -12.70 -2.36 -18.32
CA ALA A 254 -13.25 -2.16 -19.66
C ALA A 254 -12.49 -2.94 -20.72
N SER A 255 -11.17 -2.96 -20.64
CA SER A 255 -10.31 -3.72 -21.56
C SER A 255 -10.54 -5.23 -21.43
N LEU A 256 -10.87 -5.72 -20.23
CA LEU A 256 -11.22 -7.11 -19.95
C LEU A 256 -12.69 -7.44 -20.30
N GLY A 257 -13.49 -6.45 -20.70
CA GLY A 257 -14.91 -6.62 -20.99
C GLY A 257 -15.79 -6.78 -19.74
N LEU A 258 -15.27 -6.47 -18.56
CA LEU A 258 -15.98 -6.53 -17.28
C LEU A 258 -16.90 -5.32 -17.06
N THR A 259 -16.67 -4.20 -17.76
CA THR A 259 -17.60 -3.05 -17.75
C THR A 259 -18.79 -3.25 -18.69
N GLY A 260 -18.96 -4.47 -19.20
CA GLY A 260 -20.07 -4.93 -20.03
C GLY A 260 -21.16 -5.66 -19.23
N SER A 261 -21.53 -5.13 -18.07
CA SER A 261 -22.86 -5.31 -17.49
C SER A 261 -23.11 -4.10 -16.61
N ASP A 262 -23.78 -3.08 -17.13
CA ASP A 262 -25.16 -2.93 -16.70
C ASP A 262 -25.71 -4.28 -16.25
N SER A 263 -25.67 -4.53 -14.95
CA SER A 263 -26.73 -5.28 -14.29
C SER A 263 -28.05 -4.49 -14.38
N SER A 264 -28.37 -3.96 -15.57
CA SER A 264 -29.68 -4.14 -16.17
C SER A 264 -29.88 -5.67 -16.20
N ASP A 265 -30.76 -6.28 -15.42
CA ASP A 265 -32.20 -6.10 -15.50
C ASP A 265 -32.75 -5.84 -16.91
N SER A 266 -32.00 -6.17 -17.97
CA SER A 266 -32.45 -6.13 -19.36
C SER A 266 -32.64 -7.53 -19.97
N THR A 267 -32.05 -8.60 -19.41
CA THR A 267 -32.50 -9.97 -19.73
C THR A 267 -33.77 -10.35 -18.95
N SER A 268 -33.96 -9.75 -17.77
CA SER A 268 -35.10 -10.06 -16.91
C SER A 268 -36.41 -9.44 -17.40
N SER A 269 -36.42 -8.29 -18.06
CA SER A 269 -37.67 -7.64 -18.48
C SER A 269 -38.38 -8.36 -19.64
N GLU A 270 -37.62 -8.92 -20.60
CA GLU A 270 -38.21 -9.69 -21.70
C GLU A 270 -38.66 -11.08 -21.22
N GLU A 271 -37.83 -11.79 -20.45
CA GLU A 271 -38.18 -13.10 -19.91
C GLU A 271 -39.29 -13.01 -18.85
N LEU A 272 -39.29 -11.99 -17.99
CA LEU A 272 -40.37 -11.77 -17.01
C LEU A 272 -41.70 -11.48 -17.71
N SER A 273 -41.72 -10.72 -18.81
CA SER A 273 -42.96 -10.46 -19.56
C SER A 273 -43.59 -11.74 -20.15
N SER A 274 -42.79 -12.78 -20.36
CA SER A 274 -43.26 -14.09 -20.83
C SER A 274 -43.93 -14.92 -19.73
N VAL A 275 -43.68 -14.60 -18.45
CA VAL A 275 -44.18 -15.33 -17.28
C VAL A 275 -45.19 -14.50 -16.48
N ASP A 276 -44.89 -13.24 -16.19
CA ASP A 276 -45.78 -12.26 -15.55
C ASP A 276 -46.84 -11.77 -16.54
N THR A 277 -47.86 -12.61 -16.72
CA THR A 277 -48.97 -12.34 -17.66
C THR A 277 -49.83 -11.14 -17.28
N ASN A 278 -49.76 -10.70 -16.02
CA ASN A 278 -50.58 -9.63 -15.49
C ASN A 278 -49.82 -8.30 -15.35
N GLY A 279 -48.48 -8.32 -15.49
CA GLY A 279 -47.61 -7.16 -15.55
C GLY A 279 -47.45 -6.43 -14.21
N ASN A 280 -47.66 -7.10 -13.08
CA ASN A 280 -47.53 -6.50 -11.76
C ASN A 280 -46.10 -6.60 -11.17
N GLY A 281 -45.15 -7.17 -11.92
CA GLY A 281 -43.76 -7.36 -11.50
C GLY A 281 -43.56 -8.49 -10.49
N LYS A 282 -44.57 -9.33 -10.29
CA LYS A 282 -44.54 -10.49 -9.38
C LYS A 282 -45.11 -11.73 -10.07
N VAL A 283 -44.38 -12.83 -9.95
CA VAL A 283 -44.75 -14.10 -10.57
C VAL A 283 -45.39 -15.01 -9.54
N THR A 284 -46.61 -15.46 -9.83
CA THR A 284 -47.28 -16.48 -9.03
C THR A 284 -46.82 -17.90 -9.44
N ILE A 285 -46.96 -18.88 -8.54
CA ILE A 285 -46.74 -20.31 -8.87
C ILE A 285 -47.54 -20.73 -10.10
N LYS A 286 -48.74 -20.16 -10.29
CA LYS A 286 -49.61 -20.44 -11.44
C LYS A 286 -48.98 -19.96 -12.75
N GLU A 287 -48.41 -18.76 -12.76
CA GLU A 287 -47.72 -18.17 -13.90
C GLU A 287 -46.44 -18.95 -14.24
N ALA A 288 -45.65 -19.30 -13.23
CA ALA A 288 -44.47 -20.12 -13.40
C ALA A 288 -44.81 -21.50 -14.01
N LYS A 289 -45.85 -22.18 -13.52
CA LYS A 289 -46.31 -23.47 -14.08
C LYS A 289 -46.85 -23.32 -15.51
N ALA A 290 -47.56 -22.24 -15.81
CA ALA A 290 -48.08 -21.97 -17.15
C ALA A 290 -46.94 -21.71 -18.17
N ALA A 291 -45.84 -21.12 -17.72
CA ALA A 291 -44.62 -20.94 -18.49
C ALA A 291 -43.75 -22.22 -18.60
N GLY A 292 -44.18 -23.34 -17.99
CA GLY A 292 -43.53 -24.64 -18.11
C GLY A 292 -42.45 -24.93 -17.06
N TYR A 293 -42.31 -24.10 -16.03
CA TYR A 293 -41.35 -24.35 -14.96
C TYR A 293 -41.83 -25.44 -14.00
N SER A 294 -40.88 -26.26 -13.55
CA SER A 294 -41.11 -27.28 -12.50
C SER A 294 -40.92 -26.66 -11.12
N MET A 295 -41.68 -27.13 -10.14
CA MET A 295 -41.57 -26.70 -8.74
C MET A 295 -40.81 -27.74 -7.90
N PRO A 296 -40.19 -27.35 -6.77
CA PRO A 296 -40.09 -25.97 -6.27
C PRO A 296 -39.09 -25.13 -7.07
N ILE A 297 -39.33 -23.82 -7.13
CA ILE A 297 -38.36 -22.84 -7.62
C ILE A 297 -37.49 -22.44 -6.44
N THR A 298 -36.20 -22.74 -6.50
CA THR A 298 -35.27 -22.44 -5.40
C THR A 298 -34.63 -21.07 -5.55
N SER A 299 -34.02 -20.56 -4.48
CA SER A 299 -33.36 -19.25 -4.43
C SER A 299 -32.26 -19.03 -5.47
N ASP A 300 -31.74 -20.12 -6.06
CA ASP A 300 -30.77 -20.08 -7.16
C ASP A 300 -31.39 -19.76 -8.54
N HIS A 301 -32.71 -19.83 -8.68
CA HIS A 301 -33.41 -19.64 -9.94
C HIS A 301 -33.79 -18.17 -10.15
N TRP A 302 -33.55 -17.64 -11.35
CA TRP A 302 -33.78 -16.21 -11.66
C TRP A 302 -35.22 -15.73 -11.37
N LEU A 303 -36.21 -16.63 -11.53
CA LEU A 303 -37.62 -16.35 -11.27
C LEU A 303 -37.91 -16.10 -9.78
N TYR A 304 -37.11 -16.68 -8.87
CA TYR A 304 -37.34 -16.66 -7.43
C TYR A 304 -37.47 -15.23 -6.87
N LYS A 305 -36.65 -14.28 -7.34
CA LYS A 305 -36.70 -12.87 -6.89
C LYS A 305 -38.04 -12.17 -7.18
N TYR A 306 -38.83 -12.72 -8.10
CA TYR A 306 -40.16 -12.22 -8.46
C TYR A 306 -41.29 -12.99 -7.80
N MET A 307 -41.00 -14.08 -7.09
CA MET A 307 -41.99 -14.92 -6.41
C MET A 307 -42.10 -14.55 -4.93
N ASP A 308 -43.16 -15.03 -4.27
CA ASP A 308 -43.43 -14.80 -2.85
C ASP A 308 -43.03 -16.07 -2.06
N ASP A 309 -41.87 -16.00 -1.40
CA ASP A 309 -41.42 -16.98 -0.41
C ASP A 309 -41.86 -16.48 0.99
N ARG A 310 -42.87 -17.16 1.56
CA ARG A 310 -43.56 -16.67 2.75
C ARG A 310 -42.96 -17.19 4.05
N ASP A 311 -42.32 -18.35 4.00
CA ASP A 311 -41.64 -19.02 5.10
C ASP A 311 -40.12 -18.80 5.09
N GLY A 312 -39.57 -18.26 4.00
CA GLY A 312 -38.18 -17.84 3.88
C GLY A 312 -37.21 -19.02 3.84
N ASP A 313 -37.67 -20.18 3.38
CA ASP A 313 -36.89 -21.41 3.33
C ASP A 313 -36.02 -21.53 2.05
N GLY A 314 -36.13 -20.55 1.15
CA GLY A 314 -35.39 -20.53 -0.10
C GLY A 314 -36.09 -21.30 -1.23
N MET A 315 -37.36 -21.68 -1.07
CA MET A 315 -38.14 -22.46 -2.03
C MET A 315 -39.52 -21.83 -2.25
N VAL A 316 -40.02 -21.86 -3.50
CA VAL A 316 -41.40 -21.46 -3.79
C VAL A 316 -42.12 -22.55 -4.59
N GLY A 317 -43.27 -22.99 -4.09
CA GLY A 317 -44.17 -23.92 -4.78
C GLY A 317 -44.05 -25.38 -4.40
N GLU A 318 -43.55 -25.67 -3.19
CA GLU A 318 -43.64 -26.99 -2.54
C GLU A 318 -45.06 -27.58 -2.50
#